data_AF-F4AXZ5-F1
#
_entry.id   AF-F4AXZ5-F1
#
_cell.length_a   1.000
_cell.length_b   1.000
_cell.length_c   1.000
_cell.angle_alpha   90.00
_cell.angle_beta   90.00
_cell.angle_gamma   90.00
#
_symmetry.space_group_name_H-M   'P 1'
#
loop_
_entity.id
_entity.type
_entity.pdbx_description
1 polymer ?
#
loop_
_entity_poly.entity_id
_entity_poly.type
_entity_poly.pdbx_seq_one_letter_code
_entity_poly.pdbx_strand_id
1 'polypeptide(L)'
;MKKLHVLFLFIMMVAVTVVSCDDEPLEGVFSVTGDGSDPIEVDSDSEECQIAFETLTAAQAAFSVASNEGYAQACTTYAIALEATIQLCGDASGTFQAALTSLGDCSTPDPCFQAEIAANAALGALNNASSDNEEQLCLAYSAALEAQIAACGDVSGNIQATIDALNCGGDCAAAQVATSEAREIFNAVDPLDEDAYTTACADYSMALQAQIAACGDTDGSLTAIVQNLGDCSPPEQDGPVQVTVGEIFTNFNTATVSISGSLLSVIATDIDTGDTFTFDIVLQQTGDNVMQNTILTVGGVVHTASIEATTPFVNNITANDGTAIVGTFSGTFTNPDNEEVLTAGGVINIVY
;
A
#
# COMPACT_ATOMS: atom_id res chain seq x y z
N MET A 1 110.88 -17.74 19.41
CA MET A 1 110.17 -16.55 18.85
C MET A 1 109.03 -16.17 19.78
N LYS A 2 108.54 -14.92 19.70
CA LYS A 2 107.51 -14.22 20.51
C LYS A 2 106.53 -15.15 21.28
N LYS A 3 106.36 -15.12 22.62
CA LYS A 3 106.04 -14.00 23.57
C LYS A 3 104.72 -13.29 23.23
N LEU A 4 103.87 -12.81 24.15
CA LEU A 4 103.72 -12.93 25.63
C LEU A 4 102.53 -12.00 26.03
N HIS A 5 101.65 -12.43 26.95
CA HIS A 5 100.91 -11.68 28.01
C HIS A 5 99.47 -12.24 28.24
N VAL A 6 98.94 -12.49 29.46
CA VAL A 6 98.68 -11.63 30.66
C VAL A 6 97.46 -10.70 30.42
N LEU A 7 96.44 -10.55 31.28
CA LEU A 7 96.21 -10.79 32.74
C LEU A 7 94.66 -11.04 32.98
N PHE A 8 94.02 -11.30 34.14
CA PHE A 8 94.35 -11.36 35.59
C PHE A 8 93.45 -12.34 36.42
N LEU A 9 92.87 -11.87 37.55
CA LEU A 9 91.99 -12.45 38.59
C LEU A 9 90.48 -12.13 38.33
N PHE A 10 89.42 -12.56 39.07
CA PHE A 10 89.20 -13.31 40.34
C PHE A 10 87.79 -13.99 40.28
N ILE A 11 87.49 -15.15 40.92
CA ILE A 11 86.93 -15.37 42.29
C ILE A 11 85.63 -14.58 42.58
N MET A 12 84.50 -15.11 43.09
CA MET A 12 84.07 -16.42 43.68
C MET A 12 83.00 -17.13 42.77
N MET A 13 82.69 -18.46 42.80
CA MET A 13 82.19 -19.38 43.87
C MET A 13 80.84 -18.94 44.48
N VAL A 14 79.85 -19.77 44.90
CA VAL A 14 79.52 -21.22 44.87
C VAL A 14 77.99 -21.31 45.18
N ALA A 15 77.14 -22.30 44.88
CA ALA A 15 77.17 -23.69 44.36
C ALA A 15 76.19 -23.83 43.13
N VAL A 16 75.99 -24.91 42.36
CA VAL A 16 76.19 -26.39 42.38
C VAL A 16 74.93 -27.24 42.73
N THR A 17 74.41 -27.97 41.71
CA THR A 17 73.45 -29.12 41.71
C THR A 17 71.99 -28.88 42.14
N VAL A 18 70.93 -29.53 41.57
CA VAL A 18 70.80 -30.51 40.46
C VAL A 18 69.37 -30.52 39.85
N VAL A 19 69.26 -30.90 38.56
CA VAL A 19 68.31 -31.89 37.92
C VAL A 19 66.92 -32.09 38.60
N SER A 20 65.76 -32.03 37.93
CA SER A 20 65.39 -32.20 36.50
C SER A 20 64.12 -31.41 36.09
N CYS A 21 63.78 -31.53 34.79
CA CYS A 21 62.52 -31.13 34.12
C CYS A 21 62.45 -29.66 33.68
N ASP A 22 62.49 -29.47 32.36
CA ASP A 22 62.00 -28.26 31.69
C ASP A 22 60.46 -28.35 31.61
N ASP A 23 59.77 -27.98 32.69
CA ASP A 23 58.39 -27.50 32.58
C ASP A 23 58.45 -26.03 32.13
N GLU A 24 57.78 -25.69 31.02
CA GLU A 24 57.70 -24.31 30.55
C GLU A 24 56.95 -23.45 31.60
N PRO A 25 57.56 -22.38 32.14
CA PRO A 25 56.82 -21.45 32.99
C PRO A 25 55.85 -20.67 32.11
N LEU A 26 54.57 -21.06 32.16
CA LEU A 26 53.45 -20.38 31.51
C LEU A 26 53.57 -18.85 31.69
N GLU A 27 53.50 -18.09 30.60
CA GLU A 27 53.30 -16.63 30.66
C GLU A 27 51.85 -16.29 31.06
N GLY A 28 51.46 -16.74 32.25
CA GLY A 28 50.26 -16.27 32.93
C GLY A 28 50.49 -14.85 33.42
N VAL A 29 49.78 -13.88 32.84
CA VAL A 29 49.74 -12.52 33.37
C VAL A 29 49.05 -12.52 34.73
N PHE A 30 49.82 -12.36 35.80
CA PHE A 30 49.32 -12.22 37.17
C PHE A 30 48.58 -10.89 37.35
N SER A 31 47.38 -10.77 36.79
CA SER A 31 46.44 -9.64 36.98
C SER A 31 45.72 -9.72 38.32
N VAL A 32 46.45 -10.03 39.40
CA VAL A 32 45.91 -10.04 40.76
C VAL A 32 45.69 -8.59 41.20
N THR A 33 44.53 -8.29 41.77
CA THR A 33 44.28 -6.96 42.33
C THR A 33 45.11 -6.74 43.61
N GLY A 34 45.19 -5.49 44.08
CA GLY A 34 46.10 -5.09 45.15
C GLY A 34 45.84 -5.71 46.54
N ASP A 35 44.80 -6.52 46.69
CA ASP A 35 44.46 -7.25 47.92
C ASP A 35 44.75 -8.77 47.85
N GLY A 36 45.11 -9.30 46.67
CA GLY A 36 45.36 -10.72 46.47
C GLY A 36 44.20 -11.52 45.87
N SER A 37 43.11 -10.87 45.44
CA SER A 37 42.05 -11.52 44.65
C SER A 37 42.36 -11.55 43.15
N ASP A 38 41.94 -12.62 42.48
CA ASP A 38 41.91 -12.71 41.02
C ASP A 38 41.00 -11.60 40.42
N PRO A 39 41.11 -11.28 39.11
CA PRO A 39 40.09 -10.47 38.47
C PRO A 39 38.71 -11.08 38.70
N ILE A 40 37.68 -10.25 38.85
CA ILE A 40 36.31 -10.73 38.81
C ILE A 40 36.06 -11.19 37.36
N GLU A 41 36.22 -12.49 37.11
CA GLU A 41 35.67 -13.10 35.91
C GLU A 41 34.15 -12.98 36.01
N VAL A 42 33.58 -12.30 35.02
CA VAL A 42 32.16 -11.97 34.96
C VAL A 42 31.41 -13.22 34.55
N ASP A 43 30.80 -13.88 35.54
CA ASP A 43 29.94 -15.05 35.32
C ASP A 43 28.57 -14.59 34.80
N SER A 44 28.35 -14.74 33.50
CA SER A 44 27.07 -14.39 32.84
C SER A 44 25.89 -15.23 33.32
N ASP A 45 26.15 -16.35 33.97
CA ASP A 45 25.16 -17.35 34.36
C ASP A 45 24.89 -17.30 35.89
N SER A 46 25.41 -16.29 36.59
CA SER A 46 25.22 -16.08 38.03
C SER A 46 23.79 -15.64 38.40
N GLU A 47 23.35 -16.00 39.61
CA GLU A 47 22.04 -15.61 40.15
C GLU A 47 21.94 -14.08 40.30
N GLU A 48 23.03 -13.40 40.66
CA GLU A 48 23.13 -11.94 40.70
C GLU A 48 23.00 -11.30 39.31
N CYS A 49 23.61 -11.90 38.27
CA CYS A 49 23.46 -11.43 36.89
C CYS A 49 22.01 -11.63 36.38
N GLN A 50 21.38 -12.77 36.69
CA GLN A 50 19.97 -13.00 36.36
C GLN A 50 19.05 -11.96 37.02
N ILE A 51 19.25 -11.66 38.31
CA ILE A 51 18.52 -10.62 39.05
C ILE A 51 18.77 -9.22 38.47
N ALA A 52 19.97 -8.94 37.97
CA ALA A 52 20.29 -7.68 37.28
C ALA A 52 19.46 -7.53 35.98
N PHE A 53 19.36 -8.58 35.16
CA PHE A 53 18.52 -8.58 33.95
C PHE A 53 17.02 -8.47 34.24
N GLU A 54 16.50 -9.12 35.29
CA GLU A 54 15.12 -8.94 35.73
C GLU A 54 14.85 -7.49 36.16
N THR A 55 15.78 -6.90 36.92
CA THR A 55 15.72 -5.51 37.39
C THR A 55 15.79 -4.52 36.22
N LEU A 56 16.67 -4.77 35.24
CA LEU A 56 16.81 -3.99 34.01
C LEU A 56 15.52 -4.02 33.19
N THR A 57 14.93 -5.19 33.00
CA THR A 57 13.67 -5.37 32.26
C THR A 57 12.52 -4.60 32.93
N ALA A 58 12.41 -4.70 34.25
CA ALA A 58 11.39 -3.97 35.01
C ALA A 58 11.59 -2.44 34.96
N ALA A 59 12.84 -1.97 35.04
CA ALA A 59 13.17 -0.55 34.94
C ALA A 59 12.96 0.01 33.53
N GLN A 60 13.28 -0.76 32.48
CA GLN A 60 13.03 -0.43 31.08
C GLN A 60 11.53 -0.27 30.81
N ALA A 61 10.71 -1.20 31.30
CA ALA A 61 9.25 -1.15 31.19
C ALA A 61 8.62 0.00 31.99
N ALA A 62 9.25 0.45 33.07
CA ALA A 62 8.83 1.63 33.81
C ALA A 62 9.25 2.95 33.12
N PHE A 63 10.37 2.93 32.38
CA PHE A 63 10.86 4.08 31.61
C PHE A 63 10.07 4.32 30.32
N SER A 64 9.76 3.27 29.55
CA SER A 64 9.07 3.39 28.26
C SER A 64 7.64 3.94 28.32
N VAL A 65 7.03 3.98 29.51
CA VAL A 65 5.68 4.52 29.76
C VAL A 65 5.68 5.75 30.68
N ALA A 66 6.84 6.34 30.95
CA ALA A 66 6.98 7.43 31.91
C ALA A 66 6.34 8.74 31.42
N SER A 67 5.52 9.39 32.25
CA SER A 67 5.03 10.74 31.98
C SER A 67 6.06 11.80 32.38
N ASN A 68 5.88 13.05 31.94
CA ASN A 68 6.76 14.17 32.30
C ASN A 68 6.96 14.38 33.82
N GLU A 69 6.02 13.94 34.68
CA GLU A 69 6.17 14.00 36.14
C GLU A 69 6.99 12.83 36.71
N GLY A 70 7.01 11.68 36.03
CA GLY A 70 7.75 10.48 36.43
C GLY A 70 9.11 10.29 35.73
N TYR A 71 9.33 10.95 34.58
CA TYR A 71 10.45 10.72 33.66
C TYR A 71 11.80 10.64 34.37
N ALA A 72 12.19 11.67 35.12
CA ALA A 72 13.51 11.74 35.75
C ALA A 72 13.74 10.58 36.73
N GLN A 73 12.70 10.13 37.44
CA GLN A 73 12.81 8.99 38.36
C GLN A 73 12.89 7.66 37.62
N ALA A 74 12.07 7.45 36.58
CA ALA A 74 12.10 6.23 35.78
C ALA A 74 13.42 6.10 35.00
N CYS A 75 13.86 7.20 34.38
CA CYS A 75 15.15 7.33 33.69
C CYS A 75 16.32 7.01 34.61
N THR A 76 16.37 7.62 35.80
CA THR A 76 17.41 7.32 36.80
C THR A 76 17.38 5.86 37.25
N THR A 77 16.19 5.27 37.41
CA THR A 77 16.03 3.85 37.79
C THR A 77 16.56 2.92 36.69
N TYR A 78 16.28 3.23 35.43
CA TYR A 78 16.77 2.46 34.27
C TYR A 78 18.27 2.64 34.05
N ALA A 79 18.83 3.84 34.24
CA ALA A 79 20.27 4.08 34.23
C ALA A 79 20.99 3.25 35.32
N ILE A 80 20.50 3.26 36.56
CA ILE A 80 21.06 2.45 37.65
C ILE A 80 20.99 0.94 37.33
N ALA A 81 19.91 0.48 36.69
CA ALA A 81 19.78 -0.93 36.30
C ALA A 81 20.73 -1.32 35.15
N LEU A 82 21.00 -0.41 34.20
CA LEU A 82 22.04 -0.58 33.18
C LEU A 82 23.43 -0.64 33.81
N GLU A 83 23.77 0.29 34.72
CA GLU A 83 25.04 0.28 35.46
C GLU A 83 25.25 -1.02 36.24
N ALA A 84 24.21 -1.49 36.95
CA ALA A 84 24.25 -2.76 37.67
C ALA A 84 24.43 -3.97 36.73
N THR A 85 23.77 -3.98 35.57
CA THR A 85 23.91 -5.04 34.57
C THR A 85 25.32 -5.05 33.97
N ILE A 86 25.88 -3.89 33.62
CA ILE A 86 27.27 -3.77 33.15
C ILE A 86 28.26 -4.27 34.22
N GLN A 87 28.01 -3.97 35.50
CA GLN A 87 28.91 -4.35 36.59
C GLN A 87 28.83 -5.85 36.94
N LEU A 88 27.66 -6.49 36.79
CA LEU A 88 27.41 -7.87 37.21
C LEU A 88 27.48 -8.88 36.04
N CYS A 89 27.03 -8.50 34.85
CA CYS A 89 26.95 -9.33 33.64
C CYS A 89 27.93 -8.92 32.53
N GLY A 90 28.54 -7.73 32.64
CA GLY A 90 29.41 -7.17 31.61
C GLY A 90 28.64 -6.57 30.42
N ASP A 91 29.39 -5.97 29.49
CA ASP A 91 28.86 -5.38 28.26
C ASP A 91 29.90 -5.49 27.13
N ALA A 92 30.21 -6.72 26.73
CA ALA A 92 31.23 -7.00 25.71
C ALA A 92 30.89 -6.39 24.32
N SER A 93 29.62 -6.08 24.08
CA SER A 93 29.11 -5.40 22.89
C SER A 93 29.07 -3.86 23.01
N GLY A 94 29.29 -3.29 24.20
CA GLY A 94 29.18 -1.84 24.45
C GLY A 94 27.75 -1.29 24.34
N THR A 95 26.75 -2.16 24.32
CA THR A 95 25.33 -1.88 24.07
C THR A 95 24.63 -1.23 25.26
N PHE A 96 24.89 -1.70 26.49
CA PHE A 96 24.33 -1.09 27.69
C PHE A 96 25.02 0.25 28.00
N GLN A 97 26.32 0.33 27.73
CA GLN A 97 27.09 1.57 27.86
C GLN A 97 26.66 2.63 26.82
N ALA A 98 26.28 2.21 25.60
CA ALA A 98 25.66 3.07 24.61
C ALA A 98 24.27 3.56 25.06
N ALA A 99 23.41 2.68 25.58
CA ALA A 99 22.10 3.07 26.12
C ALA A 99 22.22 4.08 27.27
N LEU A 100 23.17 3.89 28.20
CA LEU A 100 23.52 4.88 29.23
C LEU A 100 23.99 6.21 28.65
N THR A 101 24.74 6.19 27.54
CA THR A 101 25.20 7.41 26.87
C THR A 101 24.03 8.18 26.24
N SER A 102 23.03 7.48 25.70
CA SER A 102 21.80 8.07 25.14
C SER A 102 20.85 8.63 26.22
N LEU A 103 20.77 8.01 27.41
CA LEU A 103 19.98 8.51 28.55
C LEU A 103 20.48 9.86 29.10
N GLY A 104 21.77 10.18 28.89
CA GLY A 104 22.38 11.43 29.33
C GLY A 104 22.34 11.60 30.85
N ASP A 105 21.87 12.76 31.31
CA ASP A 105 21.76 13.10 32.74
C ASP A 105 20.33 12.95 33.32
N CYS A 106 19.41 12.36 32.53
CA CYS A 106 17.98 12.23 32.88
C CYS A 106 17.24 13.55 33.22
N SER A 107 17.84 14.72 32.95
CA SER A 107 17.24 16.03 33.28
C SER A 107 16.12 16.45 32.32
N THR A 108 16.17 15.95 31.09
CA THR A 108 15.34 16.39 29.97
C THR A 108 14.65 15.17 29.34
N PRO A 109 13.31 15.15 29.22
CA PRO A 109 12.61 14.08 28.52
C PRO A 109 13.01 13.97 27.05
N ASP A 110 13.42 12.79 26.61
CA ASP A 110 13.51 12.42 25.20
C ASP A 110 12.33 11.48 24.86
N PRO A 111 11.27 11.97 24.17
CA PRO A 111 10.15 11.13 23.77
C PRO A 111 10.50 10.12 22.67
N CYS A 112 11.50 10.44 21.83
CA CYS A 112 11.92 9.56 20.73
C CYS A 112 12.63 8.33 21.29
N PHE A 113 13.64 8.53 22.16
CA PHE A 113 14.36 7.42 22.79
C PHE A 113 13.46 6.53 23.67
N GLN A 114 12.46 7.12 24.35
CA GLN A 114 11.42 6.34 25.05
C GLN A 114 10.58 5.49 24.09
N ALA A 115 10.19 6.04 22.93
CA ALA A 115 9.42 5.31 21.92
C ALA A 115 10.25 4.21 21.23
N GLU A 116 11.54 4.44 20.95
CA GLU A 116 12.48 3.40 20.49
C GLU A 116 12.57 2.24 21.50
N ILE A 117 12.67 2.55 22.79
CA ILE A 117 12.68 1.52 23.85
C ILE A 117 11.32 0.82 23.98
N ALA A 118 10.20 1.52 23.80
CA ALA A 118 8.87 0.94 23.78
C ALA A 118 8.68 -0.03 22.60
N ALA A 119 9.08 0.36 21.39
CA ALA A 119 9.02 -0.48 20.20
C ALA A 119 9.90 -1.73 20.33
N ASN A 120 11.15 -1.59 20.81
CA ASN A 120 12.03 -2.73 21.06
C ASN A 120 11.47 -3.67 22.15
N ALA A 121 10.86 -3.14 23.22
CA ALA A 121 10.22 -3.96 24.25
C ALA A 121 8.98 -4.70 23.72
N ALA A 122 8.17 -4.07 22.88
CA ALA A 122 6.99 -4.68 22.27
C ALA A 122 7.38 -5.75 21.23
N LEU A 123 8.44 -5.52 20.43
CA LEU A 123 9.04 -6.55 19.56
C LEU A 123 9.58 -7.73 20.38
N GLY A 124 10.24 -7.44 21.52
CA GLY A 124 10.70 -8.46 22.46
C GLY A 124 9.56 -9.32 23.01
N ALA A 125 8.41 -8.71 23.31
CA ALA A 125 7.21 -9.43 23.74
C ALA A 125 6.60 -10.26 22.59
N LEU A 126 6.45 -9.69 21.39
CA LEU A 126 5.93 -10.39 20.20
C LEU A 126 6.77 -11.61 19.83
N ASN A 127 8.10 -11.50 19.86
CA ASN A 127 9.01 -12.63 19.62
C ASN A 127 8.91 -13.75 20.67
N ASN A 128 8.24 -13.52 21.80
CA ASN A 128 7.97 -14.49 22.86
C ASN A 128 6.46 -14.77 23.03
N ALA A 129 5.64 -14.43 22.01
CA ALA A 129 4.21 -14.69 22.02
C ALA A 129 3.86 -16.19 22.01
N SER A 130 2.64 -16.49 22.44
CA SER A 130 1.96 -17.76 22.16
C SER A 130 0.81 -17.52 21.18
N SER A 131 0.28 -18.61 20.61
CA SER A 131 -0.94 -18.60 19.77
C SER A 131 -2.14 -17.86 20.37
N ASP A 132 -2.14 -17.68 21.69
CA ASP A 132 -3.26 -17.16 22.47
C ASP A 132 -3.13 -15.64 22.70
N ASN A 133 -1.98 -15.03 22.37
CA ASN A 133 -1.73 -13.59 22.52
C ASN A 133 -0.91 -12.93 21.38
N GLU A 134 -0.52 -13.69 20.35
CA GLU A 134 0.24 -13.20 19.19
C GLU A 134 -0.40 -11.97 18.53
N GLU A 135 -1.70 -12.02 18.23
CA GLU A 135 -2.47 -10.88 17.68
C GLU A 135 -2.37 -9.63 18.58
N GLN A 136 -2.60 -9.79 19.89
CA GLN A 136 -2.54 -8.70 20.86
C GLN A 136 -1.14 -8.09 20.97
N LEU A 137 -0.10 -8.92 20.97
CA LEU A 137 1.29 -8.46 21.06
C LEU A 137 1.79 -7.84 19.75
N CYS A 138 1.28 -8.32 18.61
CA CYS A 138 1.56 -7.72 17.31
C CYS A 138 0.92 -6.33 17.21
N LEU A 139 -0.35 -6.19 17.59
CA LEU A 139 -1.03 -4.89 17.65
C LEU A 139 -0.32 -3.93 18.63
N ALA A 140 0.18 -4.43 19.75
CA ALA A 140 0.98 -3.63 20.69
C ALA A 140 2.34 -3.18 20.10
N TYR A 141 2.99 -4.02 19.28
CA TYR A 141 4.22 -3.64 18.57
C TYR A 141 3.95 -2.62 17.47
N SER A 142 2.91 -2.82 16.65
CA SER A 142 2.48 -1.85 15.64
C SER A 142 2.19 -0.47 16.25
N ALA A 143 1.40 -0.40 17.32
CA ALA A 143 1.11 0.85 18.03
C ALA A 143 2.36 1.50 18.67
N ALA A 144 3.37 0.70 19.06
CA ALA A 144 4.65 1.22 19.55
C ALA A 144 5.51 1.80 18.41
N LEU A 145 5.46 1.22 17.21
CA LEU A 145 6.07 1.80 16.01
C LEU A 145 5.36 3.08 15.58
N GLU A 146 4.02 3.14 15.62
CA GLU A 146 3.26 4.39 15.38
C GLU A 146 3.69 5.50 16.37
N ALA A 147 3.85 5.16 17.65
CA ALA A 147 4.36 6.09 18.66
C ALA A 147 5.81 6.54 18.37
N GLN A 148 6.66 5.65 17.84
CA GLN A 148 8.00 6.00 17.38
C GLN A 148 7.97 6.94 16.17
N ILE A 149 7.09 6.74 15.18
CA ILE A 149 6.88 7.68 14.08
C ILE A 149 6.40 9.05 14.62
N ALA A 150 5.49 9.06 15.60
CA ALA A 150 4.98 10.29 16.18
C ALA A 150 6.03 11.07 17.01
N ALA A 151 7.01 10.39 17.61
CA ALA A 151 8.04 10.99 18.47
C ALA A 151 9.35 11.32 17.73
N CYS A 152 9.79 10.45 16.82
CA CYS A 152 11.05 10.57 16.08
C CYS A 152 10.86 11.10 14.64
N GLY A 153 9.69 10.85 14.04
CA GLY A 153 9.47 10.93 12.59
C GLY A 153 10.05 9.74 11.83
N ASP A 154 9.52 9.46 10.63
CA ASP A 154 10.08 8.48 9.69
C ASP A 154 10.25 9.12 8.31
N VAL A 155 11.35 9.85 8.14
CA VAL A 155 11.73 10.48 6.87
C VAL A 155 12.12 9.43 5.81
N SER A 156 12.37 8.19 6.23
CA SER A 156 12.75 7.06 5.37
C SER A 156 11.57 6.25 4.84
N GLY A 157 10.42 6.25 5.52
CA GLY A 157 9.33 5.30 5.31
C GLY A 157 9.64 3.87 5.78
N ASN A 158 10.74 3.65 6.52
CA ASN A 158 11.18 2.32 6.95
C ASN A 158 10.35 1.76 8.12
N ILE A 159 9.93 2.62 9.04
CA ILE A 159 9.07 2.26 10.17
C ILE A 159 7.65 2.03 9.65
N GLN A 160 7.16 2.91 8.77
CA GLN A 160 5.86 2.72 8.12
C GLN A 160 5.82 1.42 7.32
N ALA A 161 6.80 1.15 6.45
CA ALA A 161 6.88 -0.10 5.70
C ALA A 161 7.04 -1.36 6.60
N THR A 162 7.47 -1.20 7.85
CA THR A 162 7.46 -2.28 8.86
C THR A 162 6.05 -2.50 9.42
N ILE A 163 5.30 -1.41 9.70
CA ILE A 163 3.88 -1.45 10.10
C ILE A 163 3.02 -2.05 8.98
N ASP A 164 3.22 -1.63 7.73
CA ASP A 164 2.45 -2.10 6.57
C ASP A 164 2.66 -3.60 6.30
N ALA A 165 3.85 -4.13 6.65
CA ALA A 165 4.17 -5.56 6.57
C ALA A 165 3.72 -6.37 7.80
N LEU A 166 3.33 -5.70 8.90
CA LEU A 166 2.89 -6.33 10.15
C LEU A 166 1.38 -6.63 10.09
N ASN A 167 1.02 -7.82 9.59
CA ASN A 167 -0.37 -8.29 9.53
C ASN A 167 -0.95 -8.68 10.90
N CYS A 168 -1.02 -7.71 11.82
CA CYS A 168 -1.29 -7.95 13.24
C CYS A 168 -2.75 -8.24 13.61
N GLY A 169 -3.70 -8.11 12.68
CA GLY A 169 -5.10 -8.52 12.87
C GLY A 169 -5.50 -9.74 12.03
N GLY A 170 -4.50 -10.54 11.61
CA GLY A 170 -4.70 -11.74 10.79
C GLY A 170 -5.29 -11.45 9.41
N ASP A 171 -5.68 -12.50 8.69
CA ASP A 171 -6.16 -12.43 7.29
C ASP A 171 -7.29 -11.40 7.09
N CYS A 172 -8.14 -11.16 8.09
CA CYS A 172 -9.21 -10.17 8.03
C CYS A 172 -8.69 -8.73 7.98
N ALA A 173 -7.68 -8.36 8.78
CA ALA A 173 -7.13 -7.01 8.77
C ALA A 173 -6.39 -6.71 7.45
N ALA A 174 -5.53 -7.62 6.98
CA ALA A 174 -4.91 -7.50 5.66
C ALA A 174 -5.94 -7.34 4.53
N ALA A 175 -7.03 -8.13 4.55
CA ALA A 175 -8.07 -8.03 3.54
C ALA A 175 -8.87 -6.72 3.60
N GLN A 176 -9.03 -6.11 4.79
CA GLN A 176 -9.62 -4.77 4.94
C GLN A 176 -8.71 -3.68 4.35
N VAL A 177 -7.38 -3.76 4.56
CA VAL A 177 -6.41 -2.83 3.97
C VAL A 177 -6.42 -2.96 2.45
N ALA A 178 -6.23 -4.18 1.91
CA ALA A 178 -6.24 -4.42 0.47
C ALA A 178 -7.55 -3.98 -0.21
N THR A 179 -8.69 -4.15 0.46
CA THR A 179 -10.00 -3.66 -0.03
C THR A 179 -10.07 -2.14 -0.03
N SER A 180 -9.43 -1.45 0.93
CA SER A 180 -9.33 0.01 0.94
C SER A 180 -8.46 0.53 -0.19
N GLU A 181 -7.29 -0.08 -0.40
CA GLU A 181 -6.35 0.29 -1.47
C GLU A 181 -6.95 0.06 -2.86
N ALA A 182 -7.52 -1.13 -3.13
CA ALA A 182 -8.15 -1.44 -4.41
C ALA A 182 -9.35 -0.53 -4.70
N ARG A 183 -10.12 -0.13 -3.67
CA ARG A 183 -11.19 0.86 -3.80
C ARG A 183 -10.66 2.25 -4.16
N GLU A 184 -9.53 2.67 -3.60
CA GLU A 184 -8.92 3.96 -3.92
C GLU A 184 -8.35 3.99 -5.34
N ILE A 185 -7.77 2.88 -5.81
CA ILE A 185 -7.38 2.70 -7.22
C ILE A 185 -8.61 2.79 -8.13
N PHE A 186 -9.66 1.99 -7.86
CA PHE A 186 -10.90 1.99 -8.64
C PHE A 186 -11.58 3.37 -8.71
N ASN A 187 -11.64 4.10 -7.59
CA ASN A 187 -12.19 5.46 -7.54
C ASN A 187 -11.32 6.53 -8.25
N ALA A 188 -10.08 6.21 -8.60
CA ALA A 188 -9.12 7.13 -9.23
C ALA A 188 -8.95 6.90 -10.75
N VAL A 189 -9.47 5.82 -11.29
CA VAL A 189 -9.44 5.51 -12.73
C VAL A 189 -10.51 6.31 -13.49
N ASP A 190 -10.17 6.76 -14.70
CA ASP A 190 -11.12 7.36 -15.64
C ASP A 190 -12.02 6.26 -16.23
N PRO A 191 -13.36 6.31 -16.08
CA PRO A 191 -14.27 5.32 -16.67
C PRO A 191 -14.23 5.25 -18.21
N LEU A 192 -13.57 6.21 -18.87
CA LEU A 192 -13.34 6.21 -20.32
C LEU A 192 -12.10 5.40 -20.74
N ASP A 193 -11.24 4.99 -19.79
CA ASP A 193 -10.13 4.05 -20.01
C ASP A 193 -10.62 2.63 -19.67
N GLU A 194 -11.21 1.96 -20.67
CA GLU A 194 -11.90 0.67 -20.51
C GLU A 194 -11.00 -0.43 -19.95
N ASP A 195 -9.74 -0.50 -20.40
CA ASP A 195 -8.73 -1.45 -19.93
C ASP A 195 -8.39 -1.20 -18.45
N ALA A 196 -8.15 0.06 -18.07
CA ALA A 196 -7.84 0.43 -16.69
C ALA A 196 -9.05 0.24 -15.75
N TYR A 197 -10.26 0.61 -16.20
CA TYR A 197 -11.49 0.53 -15.41
C TYR A 197 -11.86 -0.92 -15.11
N THR A 198 -11.86 -1.77 -16.15
CA THR A 198 -12.15 -3.21 -16.01
C THR A 198 -11.14 -3.88 -15.08
N THR A 199 -9.86 -3.53 -15.18
CA THR A 199 -8.80 -4.05 -14.31
C THR A 199 -9.02 -3.64 -12.85
N ALA A 200 -9.16 -2.33 -12.56
CA ALA A 200 -9.31 -1.83 -11.20
C ALA A 200 -10.62 -2.29 -10.52
N CYS A 201 -11.70 -2.43 -11.29
CA CYS A 201 -12.96 -2.99 -10.81
C CYS A 201 -12.81 -4.49 -10.45
N ALA A 202 -12.12 -5.27 -11.28
CA ALA A 202 -11.87 -6.68 -11.02
C ALA A 202 -11.00 -6.88 -9.77
N ASP A 203 -9.94 -6.07 -9.60
CA ASP A 203 -9.08 -6.10 -8.42
C ASP A 203 -9.86 -5.72 -7.14
N TYR A 204 -10.69 -4.67 -7.19
CA TYR A 204 -11.54 -4.28 -6.05
C TYR A 204 -12.60 -5.35 -5.70
N SER A 205 -13.23 -5.96 -6.70
CA SER A 205 -14.15 -7.09 -6.52
C SER A 205 -13.44 -8.31 -5.90
N MET A 206 -12.20 -8.59 -6.29
CA MET A 206 -11.39 -9.67 -5.73
C MET A 206 -11.00 -9.39 -4.27
N ALA A 207 -10.60 -8.16 -3.96
CA ALA A 207 -10.27 -7.74 -2.60
C ALA A 207 -11.49 -7.85 -1.66
N LEU A 208 -12.66 -7.38 -2.10
CA LEU A 208 -13.93 -7.56 -1.38
C LEU A 208 -14.24 -9.04 -1.11
N GLN A 209 -14.03 -9.92 -2.10
CA GLN A 209 -14.24 -11.37 -1.93
C GLN A 209 -13.24 -11.99 -0.94
N ALA A 210 -11.99 -11.53 -0.93
CA ALA A 210 -11.01 -11.93 0.09
C ALA A 210 -11.41 -11.44 1.50
N GLN A 211 -11.92 -10.21 1.62
CA GLN A 211 -12.42 -9.69 2.90
C GLN A 211 -13.65 -10.45 3.39
N ILE A 212 -14.60 -10.80 2.51
CA ILE A 212 -15.74 -11.66 2.84
C ILE A 212 -15.26 -13.04 3.32
N ALA A 213 -14.23 -13.62 2.70
CA ALA A 213 -13.70 -14.92 3.08
C ALA A 213 -12.95 -14.90 4.44
N ALA A 214 -12.24 -13.82 4.75
CA ALA A 214 -11.42 -13.71 5.95
C ALA A 214 -12.15 -13.12 7.18
N CYS A 215 -13.03 -12.13 6.97
CA CYS A 215 -13.80 -11.47 8.04
C CYS A 215 -15.22 -12.04 8.21
N GLY A 216 -15.78 -12.64 7.16
CA GLY A 216 -17.21 -12.91 7.05
C GLY A 216 -18.03 -11.66 6.69
N ASP A 217 -19.27 -11.87 6.26
CA ASP A 217 -20.20 -10.82 5.83
C ASP A 217 -21.63 -11.18 6.29
N THR A 218 -21.91 -10.93 7.58
CA THR A 218 -23.14 -11.42 8.23
C THR A 218 -24.35 -10.51 8.00
N ASP A 219 -24.15 -9.23 7.68
CA ASP A 219 -25.21 -8.31 7.26
C ASP A 219 -25.37 -8.24 5.74
N GLY A 220 -24.45 -8.83 4.96
CA GLY A 220 -24.46 -8.83 3.50
C GLY A 220 -23.98 -7.52 2.89
N SER A 221 -23.37 -6.64 3.67
CA SER A 221 -22.95 -5.30 3.23
C SER A 221 -21.84 -5.36 2.17
N LEU A 222 -20.87 -6.26 2.31
CA LEU A 222 -19.79 -6.44 1.33
C LEU A 222 -20.31 -7.14 0.06
N THR A 223 -21.14 -8.16 0.23
CA THR A 223 -21.82 -8.90 -0.86
C THR A 223 -22.76 -8.00 -1.66
N ALA A 224 -23.33 -6.97 -1.06
CA ALA A 224 -24.10 -5.94 -1.77
C ALA A 224 -23.20 -5.02 -2.61
N ILE A 225 -22.00 -4.66 -2.14
CA ILE A 225 -21.03 -3.88 -2.93
C ILE A 225 -20.56 -4.71 -4.14
N VAL A 226 -20.20 -5.99 -3.95
CA VAL A 226 -19.81 -6.88 -5.06
C VAL A 226 -20.92 -7.03 -6.11
N GLN A 227 -22.19 -7.13 -5.70
CA GLN A 227 -23.32 -7.13 -6.64
C GLN A 227 -23.51 -5.79 -7.38
N ASN A 228 -23.22 -4.66 -6.73
CA ASN A 228 -23.33 -3.33 -7.35
C ASN A 228 -22.17 -3.02 -8.32
N LEU A 229 -21.03 -3.70 -8.21
CA LEU A 229 -19.95 -3.64 -9.21
C LEU A 229 -20.30 -4.43 -10.51
N GLY A 230 -21.31 -5.30 -10.46
CA GLY A 230 -21.82 -6.03 -11.61
C GLY A 230 -20.81 -7.00 -12.21
N ASP A 231 -20.57 -6.88 -13.52
CA ASP A 231 -19.62 -7.64 -14.32
C ASP A 231 -18.28 -6.91 -14.55
N CYS A 232 -18.13 -5.71 -13.97
CA CYS A 232 -17.02 -4.78 -14.22
C CYS A 232 -16.89 -4.25 -15.66
N SER A 233 -17.94 -4.33 -16.48
CA SER A 233 -18.01 -3.59 -17.74
C SER A 233 -17.99 -2.06 -17.49
N PRO A 234 -17.29 -1.27 -18.31
CA PRO A 234 -17.35 0.19 -18.24
C PRO A 234 -18.76 0.71 -18.55
N PRO A 235 -19.16 1.88 -18.03
CA PRO A 235 -20.47 2.47 -18.34
C PRO A 235 -20.55 2.83 -19.83
N GLU A 236 -21.68 2.52 -20.47
CA GLU A 236 -21.93 2.92 -21.87
C GLU A 236 -21.72 4.42 -22.06
N GLN A 237 -20.84 4.78 -23.00
CA GLN A 237 -20.60 6.18 -23.35
C GLN A 237 -21.72 6.72 -24.24
N ASP A 238 -22.10 7.97 -24.02
CA ASP A 238 -23.01 8.76 -24.86
C ASP A 238 -22.52 8.78 -26.33
N GLY A 239 -23.13 7.95 -27.17
CA GLY A 239 -22.69 7.77 -28.57
C GLY A 239 -22.98 8.99 -29.46
N PRO A 240 -22.29 9.08 -30.62
CA PRO A 240 -22.47 10.16 -31.59
C PRO A 240 -23.89 10.26 -32.18
N VAL A 241 -24.70 9.20 -32.11
CA VAL A 241 -26.16 9.26 -32.31
C VAL A 241 -26.86 8.41 -31.23
N GLN A 242 -27.89 8.97 -30.61
CA GLN A 242 -28.70 8.29 -29.57
C GLN A 242 -30.19 8.49 -29.87
N VAL A 243 -31.04 7.50 -29.60
CA VAL A 243 -32.50 7.62 -29.80
C VAL A 243 -33.28 6.56 -29.02
N THR A 244 -34.53 6.84 -28.64
CA THR A 244 -35.47 5.78 -28.23
C THR A 244 -36.17 5.20 -29.46
N VAL A 245 -35.96 3.92 -29.73
CA VAL A 245 -36.65 3.13 -30.76
C VAL A 245 -37.80 2.36 -30.11
N GLY A 246 -39.04 2.79 -30.37
CA GLY A 246 -40.22 2.26 -29.70
C GLY A 246 -40.21 2.59 -28.20
N GLU A 247 -39.82 1.62 -27.37
CA GLU A 247 -39.65 1.76 -25.92
C GLU A 247 -38.20 1.47 -25.46
N ILE A 248 -37.29 1.16 -26.38
CA ILE A 248 -35.89 0.78 -26.11
C ILE A 248 -34.97 1.98 -26.39
N PHE A 249 -34.01 2.25 -25.52
CA PHE A 249 -32.92 3.20 -25.81
C PHE A 249 -31.86 2.52 -26.69
N THR A 250 -31.46 3.18 -27.78
CA THR A 250 -30.46 2.70 -28.74
C THR A 250 -29.34 3.71 -28.84
N ASN A 251 -28.11 3.23 -28.65
CA ASN A 251 -26.90 4.02 -28.57
C ASN A 251 -25.98 3.65 -29.73
N PHE A 252 -25.97 4.44 -30.81
CA PHE A 252 -25.07 4.22 -31.94
C PHE A 252 -23.68 4.74 -31.56
N ASN A 253 -22.95 3.92 -30.82
CA ASN A 253 -21.66 4.22 -30.19
C ASN A 253 -20.52 4.52 -31.19
N THR A 254 -20.70 4.25 -32.48
CA THR A 254 -19.79 4.70 -33.55
C THR A 254 -20.50 5.47 -34.65
N ALA A 255 -19.80 6.40 -35.31
CA ALA A 255 -20.30 7.07 -36.51
C ALA A 255 -19.17 7.34 -37.51
N THR A 256 -19.51 7.28 -38.80
CA THR A 256 -18.61 7.56 -39.92
C THR A 256 -19.27 8.51 -40.91
N VAL A 257 -18.49 9.43 -41.48
CA VAL A 257 -18.98 10.45 -42.43
C VAL A 257 -18.15 10.39 -43.71
N SER A 258 -18.82 10.10 -44.83
CA SER A 258 -18.21 10.03 -46.16
C SER A 258 -18.57 11.28 -46.98
N ILE A 259 -17.56 12.09 -47.33
CA ILE A 259 -17.75 13.35 -48.06
C ILE A 259 -17.57 13.15 -49.57
N SER A 260 -18.61 13.42 -50.35
CA SER A 260 -18.62 13.34 -51.81
C SER A 260 -19.05 14.68 -52.43
N GLY A 261 -18.07 15.51 -52.78
CA GLY A 261 -18.31 16.86 -53.27
C GLY A 261 -18.87 17.77 -52.18
N SER A 262 -20.18 18.01 -52.20
CA SER A 262 -20.92 18.75 -51.16
C SER A 262 -21.91 17.88 -50.37
N LEU A 263 -22.00 16.57 -50.66
CA LEU A 263 -22.85 15.63 -49.95
C LEU A 263 -22.03 14.92 -48.87
N LEU A 264 -22.57 14.87 -47.66
CA LEU A 264 -22.08 14.07 -46.54
C LEU A 264 -23.04 12.89 -46.40
N SER A 265 -22.51 11.68 -46.47
CA SER A 265 -23.26 10.44 -46.18
C SER A 265 -22.80 9.90 -44.84
N VAL A 266 -23.73 9.75 -43.91
CA VAL A 266 -23.49 9.40 -42.51
C VAL A 266 -23.98 8.00 -42.23
N ILE A 267 -23.13 7.20 -41.57
CA ILE A 267 -23.49 5.88 -41.04
C ILE A 267 -23.10 5.87 -39.57
N ALA A 268 -24.10 5.93 -38.69
CA ALA A 268 -23.98 5.64 -37.27
C ALA A 268 -24.33 4.16 -37.02
N THR A 269 -23.56 3.50 -36.17
CA THR A 269 -23.64 2.06 -35.92
C THR A 269 -23.51 1.80 -34.42
N ASP A 270 -24.42 1.00 -33.89
CA ASP A 270 -24.31 0.30 -32.62
C ASP A 270 -23.51 -0.98 -32.91
N ILE A 271 -22.29 -1.08 -32.37
CA ILE A 271 -21.38 -2.19 -32.68
C ILE A 271 -21.77 -3.51 -32.01
N ASP A 272 -22.65 -3.45 -31.01
CA ASP A 272 -23.00 -4.55 -30.12
C ASP A 272 -24.25 -5.29 -30.61
N THR A 273 -25.25 -4.54 -31.12
CA THR A 273 -26.41 -5.11 -31.83
C THR A 273 -26.16 -5.25 -33.34
N GLY A 274 -25.32 -4.40 -33.92
CA GLY A 274 -25.15 -4.24 -35.37
C GLY A 274 -26.21 -3.36 -36.04
N ASP A 275 -27.06 -2.69 -35.25
CA ASP A 275 -28.09 -1.78 -35.74
C ASP A 275 -27.46 -0.47 -36.28
N THR A 276 -28.13 0.16 -37.25
CA THR A 276 -27.57 1.34 -37.95
C THR A 276 -28.60 2.44 -38.17
N PHE A 277 -28.15 3.69 -38.00
CA PHE A 277 -28.88 4.89 -38.40
C PHE A 277 -28.07 5.63 -39.47
N THR A 278 -28.67 5.85 -40.64
CA THR A 278 -27.98 6.40 -41.81
C THR A 278 -28.76 7.54 -42.44
N PHE A 279 -28.06 8.56 -42.94
CA PHE A 279 -28.66 9.70 -43.63
C PHE A 279 -27.65 10.43 -44.52
N ASP A 280 -28.16 11.13 -45.53
CA ASP A 280 -27.41 12.08 -46.34
C ASP A 280 -27.76 13.53 -45.96
N ILE A 281 -26.78 14.44 -46.01
CA ILE A 281 -26.99 15.88 -45.82
C ILE A 281 -26.03 16.71 -46.69
N VAL A 282 -26.41 17.91 -47.10
CA VAL A 282 -25.52 18.82 -47.84
C VAL A 282 -24.66 19.60 -46.83
N LEU A 283 -23.37 19.79 -47.10
CA LEU A 283 -22.45 20.56 -46.27
C LEU A 283 -22.98 21.98 -46.01
N GLN A 284 -22.85 22.49 -44.78
CA GLN A 284 -23.39 23.79 -44.33
C GLN A 284 -24.92 23.94 -44.39
N GLN A 285 -25.67 22.86 -44.62
CA GLN A 285 -27.12 22.86 -44.51
C GLN A 285 -27.56 22.64 -43.06
N THR A 286 -28.31 23.60 -42.51
CA THR A 286 -28.88 23.58 -41.15
C THR A 286 -30.37 23.97 -41.19
N GLY A 287 -31.09 23.72 -40.10
CA GLY A 287 -32.53 23.96 -39.97
C GLY A 287 -33.36 22.67 -40.00
N ASP A 288 -34.67 22.82 -40.18
CA ASP A 288 -35.65 21.74 -40.14
C ASP A 288 -35.70 20.90 -41.42
N ASN A 289 -35.87 19.59 -41.26
CA ASN A 289 -36.13 18.60 -42.32
C ASN A 289 -35.08 18.63 -43.46
N VAL A 290 -33.81 18.77 -43.08
CA VAL A 290 -32.66 18.86 -43.99
C VAL A 290 -31.96 17.53 -44.27
N MET A 291 -32.25 16.47 -43.50
CA MET A 291 -31.73 15.13 -43.78
C MET A 291 -32.46 14.49 -44.97
N GLN A 292 -31.74 13.71 -45.74
CA GLN A 292 -32.21 12.98 -46.92
C GLN A 292 -31.85 11.51 -46.80
N ASN A 293 -32.57 10.65 -47.53
CA ASN A 293 -32.30 9.19 -47.59
C ASN A 293 -32.25 8.50 -46.21
N THR A 294 -32.93 9.04 -45.20
CA THR A 294 -32.84 8.56 -43.81
C THR A 294 -33.39 7.14 -43.66
N ILE A 295 -32.53 6.22 -43.23
CA ILE A 295 -32.81 4.80 -43.05
C ILE A 295 -32.35 4.38 -41.65
N LEU A 296 -33.23 3.65 -40.96
CA LEU A 296 -32.98 3.00 -39.67
C LEU A 296 -33.02 1.48 -39.89
N THR A 297 -31.94 0.77 -39.56
CA THR A 297 -31.89 -0.70 -39.56
C THR A 297 -31.87 -1.20 -38.13
N VAL A 298 -32.86 -1.98 -37.73
CA VAL A 298 -33.01 -2.51 -36.35
C VAL A 298 -33.30 -4.01 -36.38
N GLY A 299 -32.55 -4.80 -35.63
CA GLY A 299 -32.59 -6.27 -35.69
C GLY A 299 -32.30 -6.84 -37.08
N GLY A 300 -31.55 -6.10 -37.92
CA GLY A 300 -31.34 -6.39 -39.33
C GLY A 300 -32.52 -6.12 -40.28
N VAL A 301 -33.64 -5.55 -39.77
CA VAL A 301 -34.78 -5.12 -40.59
C VAL A 301 -34.61 -3.66 -40.98
N VAL A 302 -34.81 -3.34 -42.26
CA VAL A 302 -34.61 -1.99 -42.82
C VAL A 302 -35.93 -1.21 -42.82
N HIS A 303 -35.95 -0.05 -42.16
CA HIS A 303 -37.08 0.88 -42.12
C HIS A 303 -36.67 2.24 -42.72
N THR A 304 -37.56 2.84 -43.52
CA THR A 304 -37.37 4.16 -44.14
C THR A 304 -38.18 5.23 -43.42
N ALA A 305 -37.64 6.45 -43.28
CA ALA A 305 -38.35 7.57 -42.67
C ALA A 305 -39.68 7.89 -43.38
N SER A 306 -40.77 8.00 -42.61
CA SER A 306 -42.14 8.16 -43.14
C SER A 306 -42.68 9.57 -42.89
N ILE A 307 -42.98 10.30 -43.96
CA ILE A 307 -43.53 11.67 -43.92
C ILE A 307 -45.06 11.75 -43.97
N GLU A 308 -45.73 10.62 -44.27
CA GLU A 308 -47.20 10.51 -44.35
C GLU A 308 -47.81 9.83 -43.11
N ALA A 309 -46.98 9.43 -42.14
CA ALA A 309 -47.41 8.77 -40.91
C ALA A 309 -48.13 9.72 -39.94
N THR A 310 -48.82 9.15 -38.94
CA THR A 310 -49.52 9.94 -37.89
C THR A 310 -48.57 10.82 -37.08
N THR A 311 -47.33 10.36 -36.89
CA THR A 311 -46.21 11.12 -36.33
C THR A 311 -45.09 11.12 -37.38
N PRO A 312 -45.10 12.06 -38.34
CA PRO A 312 -44.15 12.03 -39.45
C PRO A 312 -42.71 12.21 -38.96
N PHE A 313 -41.75 11.61 -39.67
CA PHE A 313 -40.34 11.84 -39.40
C PHE A 313 -39.99 13.33 -39.56
N VAL A 314 -39.34 13.89 -38.55
CA VAL A 314 -38.87 15.27 -38.51
C VAL A 314 -37.46 15.32 -37.94
N ASN A 315 -36.68 16.30 -38.40
CA ASN A 315 -35.35 16.54 -37.86
C ASN A 315 -35.00 18.03 -37.82
N ASN A 316 -34.07 18.43 -36.95
CA ASN A 316 -33.48 19.76 -36.93
C ASN A 316 -31.96 19.64 -36.80
N ILE A 317 -31.19 20.24 -37.71
CA ILE A 317 -29.73 20.30 -37.63
C ILE A 317 -29.30 21.70 -37.24
N THR A 318 -28.60 21.82 -36.11
CA THR A 318 -28.15 23.10 -35.54
C THR A 318 -26.73 23.47 -35.98
N ALA A 319 -25.86 22.47 -36.22
CA ALA A 319 -24.52 22.64 -36.76
C ALA A 319 -24.21 21.59 -37.83
N ASN A 320 -23.47 21.99 -38.87
CA ASN A 320 -23.05 21.18 -40.02
C ASN A 320 -21.90 21.93 -40.73
N ASP A 321 -20.80 22.16 -40.03
CA ASP A 321 -19.73 23.08 -40.47
C ASP A 321 -18.61 22.42 -41.28
N GLY A 322 -18.64 21.10 -41.42
CA GLY A 322 -17.58 20.30 -42.04
C GLY A 322 -16.56 19.71 -41.07
N THR A 323 -16.77 19.90 -39.75
CA THR A 323 -16.05 19.24 -38.66
C THR A 323 -17.00 18.61 -37.62
N ALA A 324 -18.23 19.10 -37.52
CA ALA A 324 -19.29 18.49 -36.73
C ALA A 324 -20.65 18.51 -37.45
N ILE A 325 -21.52 17.56 -37.09
CA ILE A 325 -22.97 17.59 -37.33
C ILE A 325 -23.66 17.46 -35.98
N VAL A 326 -24.46 18.46 -35.61
CA VAL A 326 -25.22 18.48 -34.35
C VAL A 326 -26.69 18.72 -34.65
N GLY A 327 -27.59 17.99 -34.01
CA GLY A 327 -29.03 18.11 -34.24
C GLY A 327 -29.88 17.12 -33.47
N THR A 328 -31.16 17.06 -33.83
CA THR A 328 -32.15 16.14 -33.26
C THR A 328 -33.09 15.56 -34.32
N PHE A 329 -33.74 14.43 -34.01
CA PHE A 329 -34.76 13.80 -34.85
C PHE A 329 -35.81 13.04 -34.03
N SER A 330 -36.99 12.82 -34.61
CA SER A 330 -38.02 11.91 -34.09
C SER A 330 -39.08 11.60 -35.16
N GLY A 331 -40.01 10.70 -34.87
CA GLY A 331 -41.12 10.31 -35.73
C GLY A 331 -40.98 8.91 -36.32
N THR A 332 -41.94 8.54 -37.17
CA THR A 332 -42.12 7.17 -37.66
C THR A 332 -41.15 6.80 -38.79
N PHE A 333 -40.59 5.60 -38.69
CA PHE A 333 -39.98 4.83 -39.77
C PHE A 333 -40.90 3.66 -40.14
N THR A 334 -40.87 3.20 -41.39
CA THR A 334 -41.75 2.11 -41.87
C THR A 334 -40.96 1.12 -42.73
N ASN A 335 -41.19 -0.18 -42.55
CA ASN A 335 -40.57 -1.23 -43.38
C ASN A 335 -41.42 -1.57 -44.65
N PRO A 336 -40.91 -2.41 -45.58
CA PRO A 336 -41.65 -2.79 -46.80
C PRO A 336 -42.98 -3.53 -46.56
N ASP A 337 -43.17 -4.11 -45.37
CA ASP A 337 -44.39 -4.83 -44.96
C ASP A 337 -45.40 -3.92 -44.23
N ASN A 338 -45.17 -2.60 -44.27
CA ASN A 338 -45.97 -1.54 -43.64
C ASN A 338 -45.98 -1.54 -42.09
N GLU A 339 -45.01 -2.19 -41.44
CA GLU A 339 -44.83 -2.10 -39.99
C GLU A 339 -44.13 -0.79 -39.60
N GLU A 340 -44.72 -0.05 -38.66
CA GLU A 340 -44.22 1.25 -38.18
C GLU A 340 -43.38 1.10 -36.91
N VAL A 341 -42.24 1.80 -36.87
CA VAL A 341 -41.36 1.95 -35.70
C VAL A 341 -41.25 3.45 -35.39
N LEU A 342 -41.65 3.85 -34.18
CA LEU A 342 -41.56 5.23 -33.74
C LEU A 342 -40.18 5.53 -33.15
N THR A 343 -39.54 6.62 -33.57
CA THR A 343 -38.35 7.17 -32.92
C THR A 343 -38.71 8.37 -32.05
N ALA A 344 -38.10 8.48 -30.87
CA ALA A 344 -38.31 9.60 -29.94
C ALA A 344 -37.00 10.06 -29.32
N GLY A 345 -36.89 11.36 -29.03
CA GLY A 345 -35.74 11.93 -28.32
C GLY A 345 -34.40 11.80 -29.05
N GLY A 346 -34.38 11.63 -30.38
CA GLY A 346 -33.16 11.40 -31.14
C GLY A 346 -32.21 12.60 -31.09
N VAL A 347 -30.96 12.35 -30.73
CA VAL A 347 -29.85 13.31 -30.64
C VAL A 347 -28.75 12.90 -31.61
N ILE A 348 -28.16 13.88 -32.28
CA ILE A 348 -27.02 13.73 -33.19
C ILE A 348 -25.92 14.68 -32.70
N ASN A 349 -24.72 14.14 -32.44
CA ASN A 349 -23.53 14.89 -32.02
C ASN A 349 -22.27 14.22 -32.59
N ILE A 350 -22.08 14.34 -33.90
CA ILE A 350 -21.02 13.66 -34.65
C ILE A 350 -19.87 14.65 -34.89
N VAL A 351 -18.63 14.25 -34.58
CA VAL A 351 -17.39 14.95 -34.93
C VAL A 351 -16.57 14.06 -35.87
N TYR A 352 -16.00 14.63 -36.94
CA TYR A 352 -15.34 13.89 -38.04
C TYR A 352 -14.31 14.72 -38.81
#